data_AF-A0A4R5QAR2-F1
#
_entry.id   AF-A0A4R5QAR2-F1
#
_cell.length_a   1.000
_cell.length_b   1.000
_cell.length_c   1.000
_cell.angle_alpha   90.00
_cell.angle_beta   90.00
_cell.angle_gamma   90.00
#
_symmetry.space_group_name_H-M   'P 1'
#
loop_
_entity.id
_entity.type
_entity.pdbx_description
1 polymer ?
#
loop_
_entity_poly.entity_id
_entity_poly.type
_entity_poly.pdbx_seq_one_letter_code
_entity_poly.pdbx_strand_id
1 'polypeptide(L)'
;MIGVRSGTEEPRFETIGQQGAVEIRRYAPRLAAETTVAAATEEAARSEGFRRLAGFIFGANRGQAKIAMTAPVAQASERIAMTAPVVQEAAAQGWTIRFFMPARYTRATLPQPEDPRVTIIEVPGATMAVLRYSGAPGAGAAATQRAALLAALQDGPWRPVGAVEDWFYDPPWTLPPLRRNEAVVPVTPR
;
A
#
# COMPACT_ATOMS: atom_id res chain seq x y z
N MET A 1 -5.80 7.37 -25.55
CA MET A 1 -4.87 6.31 -25.12
C MET A 1 -5.46 5.67 -23.87
N ILE A 2 -6.15 4.54 -24.02
CA ILE A 2 -6.89 3.86 -22.94
C ILE A 2 -5.87 3.04 -22.14
N GLY A 3 -5.73 3.31 -20.83
CA GLY A 3 -4.99 2.43 -19.91
C GLY A 3 -3.54 2.80 -19.57
N VAL A 4 -3.09 4.03 -19.82
CA VAL A 4 -1.74 4.47 -19.40
C VAL A 4 -1.81 5.23 -18.07
N ARG A 5 -1.03 4.77 -17.08
CA ARG A 5 -0.77 5.52 -15.84
C ARG A 5 -0.05 6.82 -16.18
N SER A 6 -0.62 7.95 -15.79
CA SER A 6 0.09 9.22 -15.86
C SER A 6 0.12 9.87 -14.47
N GLY A 7 1.31 10.30 -14.05
CA GLY A 7 1.49 11.32 -13.01
C GLY A 7 1.35 10.89 -11.54
N THR A 8 1.32 9.60 -11.21
CA THR A 8 1.24 9.19 -9.79
C THR A 8 2.63 8.94 -9.21
N GLU A 9 2.96 9.64 -8.12
CA GLU A 9 4.17 9.37 -7.35
C GLU A 9 4.12 7.97 -6.72
N GLU A 10 5.12 7.14 -7.04
CA GLU A 10 5.31 5.80 -6.48
C GLU A 10 6.36 5.84 -5.37
N PRO A 11 6.27 4.96 -4.36
CA PRO A 11 7.29 4.85 -3.34
C PRO A 11 8.67 4.63 -3.95
N ARG A 12 9.61 5.54 -3.65
CA ARG A 12 11.01 5.33 -4.02
C ARG A 12 11.56 4.14 -3.25
N PHE A 13 12.18 3.23 -3.99
CA PHE A 13 12.92 2.11 -3.43
C PHE A 13 14.23 1.92 -4.18
N GLU A 14 15.15 1.24 -3.53
CA GLU A 14 16.36 0.71 -4.13
C GLU A 14 16.21 -0.80 -4.27
N THR A 15 16.43 -1.35 -5.46
CA THR A 15 16.53 -2.80 -5.63
C THR A 15 17.92 -3.25 -5.17
N ILE A 16 17.97 -3.99 -4.07
CA ILE A 16 19.22 -4.45 -3.43
C ILE A 16 19.53 -5.93 -3.72
N GLY A 17 18.65 -6.61 -4.45
CA GLY A 17 18.85 -8.01 -4.81
C GLY A 17 17.70 -8.57 -5.65
N GLN A 18 17.89 -9.78 -6.16
CA GLN A 18 16.91 -10.50 -6.94
C GLN A 18 17.04 -12.01 -6.72
N GLN A 19 15.92 -12.72 -6.64
CA GLN A 19 15.84 -14.16 -6.49
C GLN A 19 14.80 -14.71 -7.47
N GLY A 20 15.28 -15.15 -8.64
CA GLY A 20 14.40 -15.50 -9.76
C GLY A 20 13.56 -14.29 -10.19
N ALA A 21 12.24 -14.42 -10.10
CA ALA A 21 11.29 -13.35 -10.41
C ALA A 21 11.02 -12.38 -9.23
N VAL A 22 11.58 -12.65 -8.05
CA VAL A 22 11.38 -11.83 -6.84
C VAL A 22 12.45 -10.75 -6.76
N GLU A 23 12.04 -9.50 -6.67
CA GLU A 23 12.92 -8.36 -6.39
C GLU A 23 13.02 -8.14 -4.88
N ILE A 24 14.23 -7.86 -4.37
CA ILE A 24 14.44 -7.43 -2.99
C ILE A 24 14.62 -5.92 -3.01
N ARG A 25 13.66 -5.21 -2.41
CA ARG A 25 13.59 -3.75 -2.44
C ARG A 25 13.76 -3.17 -1.04
N ARG A 26 14.62 -2.17 -0.92
CA ARG A 26 14.76 -1.36 0.29
C ARG A 26 13.95 -0.08 0.13
N TYR A 27 13.03 0.14 1.04
CA TYR A 27 12.28 1.39 1.13
C TYR A 27 12.81 2.24 2.28
N ALA A 28 12.97 3.54 2.03
CA ALA A 28 13.30 4.51 3.05
C ALA A 28 12.12 4.74 4.03
N PRO A 29 12.39 5.29 5.24
CA PRO A 29 11.35 5.79 6.12
C PRO A 29 10.44 6.78 5.41
N ARG A 30 9.14 6.72 5.70
CA ARG A 30 8.10 7.51 5.01
C ARG A 30 7.04 7.97 5.99
N LEU A 31 6.52 9.17 5.76
CA LEU A 31 5.36 9.65 6.49
C LEU A 31 4.11 8.96 5.98
N ALA A 32 3.20 8.68 6.89
CA ALA A 32 1.90 8.17 6.57
C ALA A 32 0.81 8.79 7.44
N ALA A 33 -0.36 8.97 6.84
CA ALA A 33 -1.59 9.25 7.56
C ALA A 33 -2.28 7.92 7.84
N GLU A 34 -2.64 7.65 9.09
CA GLU A 34 -3.32 6.42 9.47
C GLU A 34 -4.52 6.65 10.38
N THR A 35 -5.45 5.68 10.33
CA THR A 35 -6.63 5.64 11.18
C THR A 35 -6.95 4.20 11.54
N THR A 36 -7.40 3.97 12.77
CA THR A 36 -7.88 2.67 13.22
C THR A 36 -9.40 2.64 13.21
N VAL A 37 -9.97 1.57 12.66
CA VAL A 37 -11.41 1.37 12.52
C VAL A 37 -11.80 0.05 13.18
N ALA A 38 -12.64 0.15 14.20
CA ALA A 38 -13.33 -1.01 14.74
C ALA A 38 -14.47 -1.40 13.77
N ALA A 39 -14.30 -2.51 13.04
CA ALA A 39 -15.33 -3.06 12.17
C ALA A 39 -15.31 -4.59 12.21
N ALA A 40 -16.47 -5.20 11.98
CA ALA A 40 -16.64 -6.65 11.98
C ALA A 40 -15.96 -7.33 10.77
N THR A 41 -15.72 -6.60 9.68
CA THR A 41 -15.03 -7.13 8.48
C THR A 41 -13.95 -6.16 8.01
N GLU A 42 -12.95 -6.70 7.32
CA GLU A 42 -11.86 -5.95 6.72
C GLU A 42 -12.38 -4.94 5.69
N GLU A 43 -13.37 -5.33 4.88
CA GLU A 43 -13.93 -4.49 3.82
C GLU A 43 -14.63 -3.25 4.39
N ALA A 44 -15.38 -3.44 5.49
CA ALA A 44 -16.05 -2.35 6.17
C ALA A 44 -15.04 -1.37 6.77
N ALA A 45 -13.99 -1.88 7.41
CA ALA A 45 -12.92 -1.05 7.94
C ALA A 45 -12.16 -0.29 6.86
N ARG A 46 -11.82 -0.97 5.76
CA ARG A 46 -11.13 -0.40 4.60
C ARG A 46 -11.93 0.78 4.02
N SER A 47 -13.23 0.60 3.84
CA SER A 47 -14.12 1.64 3.31
C SER A 47 -14.19 2.87 4.22
N GLU A 48 -14.39 2.67 5.52
CA GLU A 48 -14.44 3.76 6.49
C GLU A 48 -13.08 4.47 6.64
N GLY A 49 -11.99 3.70 6.76
CA GLY A 49 -10.65 4.26 6.88
C GLY A 49 -10.25 5.04 5.63
N PHE A 50 -10.56 4.52 4.44
CA PHE A 50 -10.35 5.23 3.17
C PHE A 50 -11.06 6.58 3.19
N ARG A 51 -12.34 6.64 3.57
CA ARG A 51 -13.11 7.88 3.62
C ARG A 51 -12.49 8.92 4.55
N ARG A 52 -12.04 8.52 5.74
CA ARG A 52 -11.36 9.43 6.69
C ARG A 52 -10.07 10.00 6.12
N LEU A 53 -9.21 9.14 5.58
CA LEU A 53 -7.92 9.56 5.02
C LEU A 53 -8.08 10.36 3.72
N ALA A 54 -9.08 10.04 2.90
CA ALA A 54 -9.43 10.82 1.72
C ALA A 54 -9.88 12.23 2.11
N GLY A 55 -10.71 12.37 3.16
CA GLY A 55 -11.09 13.67 3.71
C GLY A 55 -9.87 14.53 4.04
N PHE A 56 -8.90 13.95 4.76
CA PHE A 56 -7.62 14.61 5.06
C PHE A 56 -6.89 15.07 3.79
N ILE A 57 -6.73 14.20 2.81
CA ILE A 57 -6.02 14.51 1.55
C ILE A 57 -6.72 15.62 0.75
N PHE A 58 -8.06 15.66 0.76
CA PHE A 58 -8.86 16.59 -0.04
C PHE A 58 -9.20 17.91 0.65
N GLY A 59 -8.67 18.17 1.85
CA GLY A 59 -8.73 19.48 2.49
C GLY A 59 -9.33 19.52 3.90
N ALA A 60 -9.68 18.38 4.50
CA ALA A 60 -10.04 18.31 5.93
C ALA A 60 -8.77 18.31 6.81
N ASN A 61 -7.97 19.36 6.64
CA ASN A 61 -6.72 19.60 7.35
C ASN A 61 -6.57 21.10 7.61
N ARG A 62 -5.76 21.45 8.61
CA ARG A 62 -5.49 22.84 8.95
C ARG A 62 -4.88 23.55 7.74
N GLY A 63 -5.57 24.57 7.24
CA GLY A 63 -5.18 25.31 6.04
C GLY A 63 -5.84 24.85 4.74
N GLN A 64 -6.75 23.87 4.81
CA GLN A 64 -7.58 23.39 3.68
C GLN A 64 -6.75 23.02 2.44
N ALA A 65 -5.53 22.53 2.65
CA ALA A 65 -4.58 22.25 1.59
C ALA A 65 -4.93 20.92 0.91
N LYS A 66 -4.84 20.89 -0.42
CA LYS A 66 -4.97 19.65 -1.19
C LYS A 66 -3.61 18.94 -1.26
N ILE A 67 -3.55 17.72 -0.77
CA ILE A 67 -2.37 16.88 -0.84
C ILE A 67 -2.46 16.09 -2.14
N ALA A 68 -1.36 16.04 -2.90
CA ALA A 68 -1.33 15.21 -4.10
C ALA A 68 -1.35 13.74 -3.67
N MET A 69 -2.13 12.94 -4.36
CA MET A 69 -2.28 11.52 -4.04
C MET A 69 -1.01 10.71 -4.47
N THR A 70 -0.83 9.46 -3.99
CA THR A 70 0.30 8.52 -4.32
C THR A 70 -0.21 7.08 -4.62
N ALA A 71 0.46 6.22 -5.43
CA ALA A 71 0.04 4.81 -5.75
C ALA A 71 0.83 3.74 -4.96
N PRO A 72 0.42 2.43 -4.82
CA PRO A 72 -0.73 1.60 -5.36
C PRO A 72 -1.98 1.41 -4.49
N VAL A 73 -3.23 1.17 -5.03
CA VAL A 73 -4.60 0.96 -4.42
C VAL A 73 -4.93 -0.49 -3.95
N ALA A 74 -5.83 -0.68 -2.95
CA ALA A 74 -6.46 -1.96 -2.61
C ALA A 74 -7.98 -1.78 -2.62
N GLN A 75 -8.69 -2.73 -3.24
CA GLN A 75 -10.04 -2.53 -3.73
C GLN A 75 -11.12 -2.72 -2.64
N ALA A 76 -12.05 -1.78 -2.54
CA ALA A 76 -13.49 -1.98 -2.37
C ALA A 76 -14.20 -0.89 -3.20
N SER A 77 -15.39 -1.20 -3.71
CA SER A 77 -16.08 -0.64 -4.89
C SER A 77 -16.16 0.89 -5.07
N GLU A 78 -16.02 1.28 -6.35
CA GLU A 78 -16.35 2.54 -7.05
C GLU A 78 -15.52 3.82 -6.79
N ARG A 79 -14.71 4.16 -7.81
CA ARG A 79 -13.99 5.42 -8.09
C ARG A 79 -13.21 6.06 -6.93
N ILE A 80 -11.89 5.83 -6.92
CA ILE A 80 -10.83 6.77 -7.36
C ILE A 80 -9.47 6.12 -7.08
N ALA A 81 -8.52 6.34 -7.98
CA ALA A 81 -7.14 5.86 -7.89
C ALA A 81 -6.42 6.52 -6.72
N MET A 82 -5.80 5.71 -5.83
CA MET A 82 -4.53 5.89 -5.08
C MET A 82 -4.54 5.15 -3.72
N THR A 83 -3.39 5.07 -3.05
CA THR A 83 -2.90 3.87 -2.33
C THR A 83 -3.90 3.00 -1.56
N ALA A 84 -3.71 1.67 -1.64
CA ALA A 84 -4.20 0.65 -0.77
C ALA A 84 -3.88 1.17 0.58
N PRO A 85 -4.87 1.33 1.45
CA PRO A 85 -4.48 1.32 2.82
C PRO A 85 -3.67 0.05 3.04
N VAL A 86 -2.44 0.18 3.52
CA VAL A 86 -1.78 -0.98 4.15
C VAL A 86 -2.72 -1.31 5.30
N VAL A 87 -3.47 -2.39 5.12
CA VAL A 87 -4.39 -2.88 6.13
C VAL A 87 -3.58 -3.80 7.00
N GLN A 88 -3.22 -3.31 8.17
CA GLN A 88 -2.60 -4.13 9.18
C GLN A 88 -3.67 -4.49 10.20
N GLU A 89 -3.88 -5.80 10.40
CA GLU A 89 -4.66 -6.30 11.52
C GLU A 89 -3.90 -5.95 12.81
N ALA A 90 -4.41 -4.95 13.53
CA ALA A 90 -3.92 -4.65 14.88
C ALA A 90 -4.81 -5.45 15.84
N ALA A 91 -4.23 -6.49 16.43
CA ALA A 91 -4.90 -7.33 17.42
C ALA A 91 -5.75 -6.51 18.42
N ALA A 92 -6.93 -7.06 18.75
CA ALA A 92 -7.89 -6.60 19.76
C ALA A 92 -8.51 -5.19 19.63
N GLN A 93 -8.03 -4.29 18.74
CA GLN A 93 -8.47 -2.89 18.68
C GLN A 93 -9.09 -2.45 17.34
N GLY A 94 -9.01 -3.28 16.29
CA GLY A 94 -9.60 -3.04 14.98
C GLY A 94 -8.58 -3.03 13.85
N TRP A 95 -8.98 -2.52 12.69
CA TRP A 95 -8.16 -2.53 11.48
C TRP A 95 -7.47 -1.18 11.32
N THR A 96 -6.15 -1.17 11.07
CA THR A 96 -5.43 0.07 10.80
C THR A 96 -5.28 0.27 9.30
N ILE A 97 -5.71 1.43 8.82
CA ILE A 97 -5.73 1.84 7.42
C ILE A 97 -4.71 2.97 7.28
N ARG A 98 -3.83 2.90 6.27
CA ARG A 98 -2.72 3.85 6.12
C ARG A 98 -2.50 4.35 4.69
N PHE A 99 -2.39 5.66 4.50
CA PHE A 99 -1.94 6.29 3.26
C PHE A 99 -0.54 6.87 3.41
N PHE A 100 0.36 6.52 2.50
CA PHE A 100 1.69 7.13 2.45
C PHE A 100 1.63 8.53 1.86
N MET A 101 2.44 9.44 2.39
CA MET A 101 2.49 10.82 1.94
C MET A 101 3.51 11.00 0.80
N PRO A 102 3.27 11.94 -0.13
CA PRO A 102 4.27 12.33 -1.14
C PRO A 102 5.61 12.69 -0.52
N ALA A 103 6.72 12.34 -1.17
CA ALA A 103 8.07 12.51 -0.63
C ALA A 103 8.48 13.98 -0.40
N ARG A 104 7.76 14.93 -1.01
CA ARG A 104 7.97 16.38 -0.77
C ARG A 104 7.54 16.83 0.62
N TYR A 105 6.68 16.08 1.31
CA TYR A 105 6.20 16.45 2.64
C TYR A 105 7.14 15.94 3.72
N THR A 106 7.35 16.79 4.72
CA THR A 106 8.04 16.48 5.97
C THR A 106 7.05 16.63 7.11
N ARG A 107 7.41 16.20 8.33
CA ARG A 107 6.53 16.36 9.49
C ARG A 107 6.21 17.83 9.79
N ALA A 108 7.10 18.74 9.41
CA ALA A 108 6.93 20.18 9.57
C ALA A 108 6.05 20.81 8.47
N THR A 109 6.03 20.23 7.26
CA THR A 109 5.34 20.80 6.10
C THR A 109 4.03 20.10 5.74
N LEU A 110 3.78 18.91 6.29
CA LEU A 110 2.52 18.20 6.09
C LEU A 110 1.40 18.89 6.88
N PRO A 111 0.25 19.20 6.26
CA PRO A 111 -0.90 19.75 6.95
C PRO A 111 -1.34 18.86 8.11
N GLN A 112 -1.75 19.47 9.22
CA GLN A 112 -2.26 18.72 10.36
C GLN A 112 -3.70 18.29 10.11
N PRO A 113 -4.06 17.01 10.34
CA PRO A 113 -5.45 16.57 10.25
C PRO A 113 -6.36 17.35 11.20
N GLU A 114 -7.59 17.62 10.78
CA GLU A 114 -8.64 18.16 11.66
C GLU A 114 -9.40 17.06 12.39
N ASP A 115 -9.50 15.88 11.78
CA ASP A 115 -10.10 14.71 12.39
C ASP A 115 -9.10 14.09 13.40
N PRO A 116 -9.40 14.06 14.71
CA PRO A 116 -8.50 13.49 15.71
C PRO A 116 -8.29 11.97 15.57
N ARG A 117 -9.10 11.29 14.73
CA ARG A 117 -8.95 9.86 14.41
C ARG A 117 -7.94 9.60 13.29
N VAL A 118 -7.41 10.66 12.67
CA VAL A 118 -6.34 10.58 11.67
C VAL A 118 -5.06 11.06 12.32
N THR A 119 -4.06 10.20 12.32
CA THR A 119 -2.74 10.51 12.90
C THR A 119 -1.67 10.48 11.82
N ILE A 120 -0.66 11.34 11.97
CA ILE A 120 0.52 11.31 11.10
C ILE A 120 1.63 10.60 11.84
N ILE A 121 2.12 9.50 11.24
CA ILE A 121 3.19 8.69 11.78
C ILE A 121 4.37 8.64 10.81
N GLU A 122 5.54 8.29 11.36
CA GLU A 122 6.69 7.89 10.56
C GLU A 122 6.74 6.37 10.51
N VAL A 123 6.63 5.81 9.32
CA VAL A 123 6.83 4.38 9.08
C VAL A 123 8.31 4.16 8.82
N PRO A 124 8.99 3.30 9.60
CA PRO A 124 10.40 3.03 9.39
C PRO A 124 10.65 2.40 8.02
N GLY A 125 11.87 2.57 7.53
CA GLY A 125 12.31 1.90 6.31
C GLY A 125 12.23 0.37 6.48
N ALA A 126 11.89 -0.32 5.40
CA ALA A 126 11.73 -1.76 5.39
C ALA A 126 12.34 -2.37 4.13
N THR A 127 12.87 -3.58 4.28
CA THR A 127 13.26 -4.41 3.14
C THR A 127 12.10 -5.33 2.82
N MET A 128 11.65 -5.34 1.57
CA MET A 128 10.51 -6.13 1.12
C MET A 128 10.96 -7.03 -0.04
N ALA A 129 10.50 -8.26 -0.05
CA ALA A 129 10.50 -9.11 -1.22
C ALA A 129 9.23 -8.87 -2.03
N VAL A 130 9.37 -8.69 -3.34
CA VAL A 130 8.27 -8.32 -4.24
C VAL A 130 8.23 -9.21 -5.46
N LEU A 131 7.09 -9.86 -5.69
CA LEU A 131 6.78 -10.59 -6.91
C LEU A 131 5.75 -9.81 -7.73
N ARG A 132 6.17 -9.32 -8.91
CA ARG A 132 5.29 -8.66 -9.87
C ARG A 132 4.50 -9.69 -10.70
N TYR A 133 3.21 -9.43 -10.90
CA TYR A 133 2.36 -10.23 -11.77
C TYR A 133 1.28 -9.38 -12.45
N SER A 134 0.69 -9.93 -13.52
CA SER A 134 -0.42 -9.31 -14.26
C SER A 134 -1.68 -10.17 -14.20
N GLY A 135 -2.83 -9.60 -14.60
CA GLY A 135 -4.11 -10.31 -14.67
C GLY A 135 -5.17 -9.71 -13.75
N ALA A 136 -6.38 -10.28 -13.83
CA ALA A 136 -7.49 -9.89 -12.97
C ALA A 136 -7.27 -10.48 -11.56
N PRO A 137 -7.43 -9.68 -10.49
CA PRO A 137 -7.27 -10.16 -9.12
C PRO A 137 -8.52 -10.94 -8.68
N GLY A 138 -8.70 -12.14 -9.22
CA GLY A 138 -9.55 -13.14 -8.55
C GLY A 138 -8.85 -13.63 -7.29
N ALA A 139 -9.59 -13.88 -6.20
CA ALA A 139 -9.02 -14.30 -4.91
C ALA A 139 -8.04 -15.50 -5.05
N GLY A 140 -8.36 -16.47 -5.92
CA GLY A 140 -7.48 -17.60 -6.21
C GLY A 140 -6.19 -17.22 -6.95
N ALA A 141 -6.25 -16.26 -7.89
CA ALA A 141 -5.07 -15.82 -8.63
C ALA A 141 -4.07 -15.10 -7.72
N ALA A 142 -4.56 -14.22 -6.84
CA ALA A 142 -3.72 -13.55 -5.86
C ALA A 142 -3.08 -14.56 -4.89
N ALA A 143 -3.87 -15.50 -4.35
CA ALA A 143 -3.37 -16.54 -3.45
C ALA A 143 -2.23 -17.36 -4.07
N THR A 144 -2.35 -17.73 -5.35
CA THR A 144 -1.28 -18.41 -6.09
C THR A 144 0.01 -17.59 -6.14
N GLN A 145 -0.08 -16.27 -6.36
CA GLN A 145 1.11 -15.42 -6.42
C GLN A 145 1.75 -15.21 -5.05
N ARG A 146 0.95 -15.12 -3.97
CA ARG A 146 1.48 -15.10 -2.60
C ARG A 146 2.24 -16.38 -2.27
N ALA A 147 1.69 -17.54 -2.65
CA ALA A 147 2.37 -18.83 -2.48
C ALA A 147 3.66 -18.92 -3.31
N ALA A 148 3.63 -18.43 -4.56
CA ALA A 148 4.80 -18.39 -5.43
C ALA A 148 5.91 -17.48 -4.86
N LEU A 149 5.56 -16.33 -4.29
CA LEU A 149 6.52 -15.45 -3.60
C LEU A 149 7.20 -16.18 -2.43
N LEU A 150 6.42 -16.82 -1.56
CA LEU A 150 6.97 -17.53 -0.40
C LEU A 150 7.85 -18.72 -0.82
N ALA A 151 7.40 -19.50 -1.81
CA ALA A 151 8.19 -20.61 -2.36
C ALA A 151 9.53 -20.11 -2.93
N ALA A 152 9.50 -19.01 -3.68
CA ALA A 152 10.71 -18.43 -4.25
C ALA A 152 11.72 -17.94 -3.20
N LEU A 153 11.30 -17.67 -1.95
CA LEU A 153 12.17 -17.24 -0.84
C LEU A 153 12.71 -18.40 0.02
N GLN A 154 12.24 -19.64 -0.17
CA GLN A 154 12.56 -20.76 0.74
C GLN A 154 14.06 -21.03 0.85
N ASP A 155 14.77 -21.08 -0.29
CA ASP A 155 16.21 -21.39 -0.36
C ASP A 155 17.08 -20.14 -0.52
N GLY A 156 16.51 -18.97 -0.23
CA GLY A 156 17.18 -17.67 -0.38
C GLY A 156 17.89 -17.16 0.86
N PRO A 157 18.75 -16.14 0.72
CA PRO A 157 19.37 -15.45 1.85
C PRO A 157 18.40 -14.55 2.62
N TRP A 158 17.12 -14.50 2.22
CA TRP A 158 16.08 -13.68 2.83
C TRP A 158 15.02 -14.54 3.50
N ARG A 159 14.55 -14.11 4.66
CA ARG A 159 13.46 -14.73 5.42
C ARG A 159 12.26 -13.78 5.44
N PRO A 160 11.05 -14.24 5.06
CA PRO A 160 9.84 -13.45 5.20
C PRO A 160 9.45 -13.23 6.67
N VAL A 161 8.95 -12.03 6.97
CA VAL A 161 8.48 -11.61 8.29
C VAL A 161 7.06 -11.07 8.15
N GLY A 162 6.10 -11.79 8.74
CA GLY A 162 4.67 -11.43 8.68
C GLY A 162 3.93 -12.04 7.49
N ALA A 163 2.76 -11.47 7.20
CA ALA A 163 1.88 -11.93 6.13
C ALA A 163 2.28 -11.32 4.77
N VAL A 164 1.93 -12.01 3.68
CA VAL A 164 2.06 -11.48 2.33
C VAL A 164 0.90 -10.53 2.04
N GLU A 165 1.21 -9.33 1.58
CA GLU A 165 0.28 -8.30 1.13
C GLU A 165 0.16 -8.30 -0.40
N ASP A 166 -0.99 -7.88 -0.93
CA ASP A 166 -1.13 -7.59 -2.36
C ASP A 166 -1.25 -6.09 -2.60
N TRP A 167 -0.46 -5.57 -3.54
CA TRP A 167 -0.45 -4.19 -3.95
C TRP A 167 -0.95 -4.08 -5.40
N PHE A 168 -2.08 -3.40 -5.62
CA PHE A 168 -2.69 -3.24 -6.95
C PHE A 168 -2.50 -1.82 -7.47
N TYR A 169 -1.89 -1.67 -8.63
CA TYR A 169 -1.52 -0.34 -9.11
C TYR A 169 -2.51 0.24 -10.12
N ASP A 170 -3.29 -0.62 -10.78
CA ASP A 170 -4.15 -0.20 -11.88
C ASP A 170 -5.62 -0.15 -11.51
N PRO A 171 -6.35 0.81 -12.08
CA PRO A 171 -7.80 0.85 -11.97
C PRO A 171 -8.50 -0.41 -12.50
N PRO A 172 -9.74 -0.68 -12.04
CA PRO A 172 -10.51 -1.85 -12.46
C PRO A 172 -10.90 -1.87 -13.95
N TRP A 173 -10.79 -0.73 -14.66
CA TRP A 173 -11.03 -0.64 -16.11
C TRP A 173 -9.77 -0.88 -16.96
N THR A 174 -8.59 -1.01 -16.35
CA THR A 174 -7.37 -1.40 -17.08
C THR A 174 -7.51 -2.84 -17.56
N LEU A 175 -7.12 -3.12 -18.81
CA LEU A 175 -7.18 -4.46 -19.37
C LEU A 175 -6.35 -5.43 -18.50
N PRO A 176 -6.89 -6.60 -18.09
CA PRO A 176 -6.20 -7.52 -17.18
C PRO A 176 -4.72 -7.81 -17.48
N PRO A 177 -4.29 -8.11 -18.72
CA PRO A 177 -2.87 -8.36 -19.00
C PRO A 177 -1.97 -7.11 -18.87
N LEU A 178 -2.56 -5.92 -18.89
CA LEU A 178 -1.83 -4.65 -18.70
C LEU A 178 -1.80 -4.20 -17.24
N ARG A 179 -2.42 -4.95 -16.31
CA ARG A 179 -2.38 -4.63 -14.89
C ARG A 179 -1.04 -5.01 -14.28
N ARG A 180 -0.50 -4.15 -13.42
CA ARG A 180 0.58 -4.47 -12.47
C ARG A 180 -0.05 -4.70 -11.11
N ASN A 181 0.19 -5.89 -10.61
CA ASN A 181 -0.09 -6.31 -9.26
C ASN A 181 1.24 -6.78 -8.65
N GLU A 182 1.38 -6.67 -7.34
CA GLU A 182 2.57 -7.13 -6.62
C GLU A 182 2.15 -7.90 -5.38
N ALA A 183 2.69 -9.11 -5.21
CA ALA A 183 2.69 -9.79 -3.92
C ALA A 183 3.94 -9.36 -3.17
N VAL A 184 3.78 -8.93 -1.92
CA VAL A 184 4.82 -8.23 -1.16
C VAL A 184 4.90 -8.78 0.26
N VAL A 185 6.11 -9.04 0.75
CA VAL A 185 6.32 -9.44 2.15
C VAL A 185 7.57 -8.78 2.71
N PRO A 186 7.56 -8.26 3.96
CA PRO A 186 8.76 -7.83 4.63
C PRO A 186 9.77 -8.98 4.75
N VAL A 187 11.07 -8.68 4.63
CA VAL A 187 12.13 -9.68 4.77
C VAL A 187 13.29 -9.17 5.63
N THR A 188 13.96 -10.11 6.29
CA THR A 188 15.27 -9.90 6.91
C THR A 188 16.30 -10.83 6.28
N PRO A 189 17.60 -10.50 6.34
CA PRO A 189 18.64 -11.48 6.06
C PRO A 189 18.46 -12.71 6.96
N ARG A 190 18.80 -13.88 6.44
CA ARG A 190 18.91 -15.12 7.22
C ARG A 190 20.17 -15.15 8.06
#